data_AF-A0A820DSA6-F1
#
_entry.id   AF-A0A820DSA6-F1
#
_cell.length_a   1.000
_cell.length_b   1.000
_cell.length_c   1.000
_cell.angle_alpha   90.00
_cell.angle_beta   90.00
_cell.angle_gamma   90.00
#
_symmetry.space_group_name_H-M   'P 1'
#
loop_
_entity.id
_entity.type
_entity.pdbx_description
1 polymer ?
#
loop_
_entity_poly.entity_id
_entity_poly.type
_entity_poly.pdbx_seq_one_letter_code
_entity_poly.pdbx_strand_id
1 'polypeptide(L)' 'MSAKRGIAWSLQGSEDSLDLFHHDQIRWFYNWSSDKRLDIDIEFVPMLWTGNNGGDANQFAEKVRSQGATHA' A
#
# COMPACT_ATOMS: atom_id res chain seq x y z
N MET A 1 5.78 12.19 20.12
CA MET A 1 6.64 11.67 19.04
C MET A 1 5.75 11.35 17.84
N SER A 2 6.08 11.78 16.63
CA SER A 2 5.30 11.42 15.44
C SER A 2 5.62 9.97 15.05
N ALA A 3 4.59 9.13 14.90
CA ALA A 3 4.75 7.75 14.47
C ALA A 3 5.13 7.72 12.99
N LYS A 4 6.31 7.18 12.68
CA LYS A 4 6.83 7.06 11.29
C LYS A 4 6.84 5.62 10.77
N ARG A 5 6.37 4.66 11.57
CA ARG A 5 6.46 3.23 11.23
C ARG A 5 5.41 2.88 10.19
N GLY A 6 5.83 2.08 9.23
CA GLY A 6 4.97 1.45 8.25
C GLY A 6 5.23 -0.05 8.16
N ILE A 7 4.31 -0.76 7.52
CA ILE A 7 4.40 -2.21 7.31
C ILE A 7 4.67 -2.50 5.84
N ALA A 8 5.65 -3.36 5.61
CA ALA A 8 5.87 -4.00 4.34
C ALA A 8 5.05 -5.31 4.33
N TRP A 9 3.91 -5.34 3.63
CA TRP A 9 2.93 -6.44 3.63
C TRP A 9 2.90 -7.35 2.38
N SER A 10 3.46 -8.56 2.47
CA SER A 10 3.58 -9.45 1.29
C SER A 10 2.20 -9.91 0.80
N LEU A 11 2.04 -10.03 -0.51
CA LEU A 11 0.83 -10.56 -1.15
C LEU A 11 0.74 -12.09 -1.14
N GLN A 12 1.83 -12.79 -0.82
CA GLN A 12 1.86 -14.25 -0.80
C GLN A 12 1.65 -14.79 0.62
N GLY A 13 0.57 -15.56 0.79
CA GLY A 13 0.48 -16.57 1.84
C GLY A 13 0.12 -16.09 3.25
N SER A 14 -0.24 -14.82 3.47
CA SER A 14 -0.70 -14.37 4.78
C SER A 14 -2.22 -14.24 4.82
N GLU A 15 -2.86 -15.25 5.41
CA GLU A 15 -4.18 -15.11 6.06
C GLU A 15 -4.12 -14.22 7.31
N ASP A 16 -2.91 -13.74 7.67
CA ASP A 16 -2.70 -12.87 8.82
C ASP A 16 -3.38 -11.53 8.62
N SER A 17 -4.28 -11.17 9.52
CA SER A 17 -4.87 -9.84 9.53
C SER A 17 -3.82 -8.81 9.96
N LEU A 18 -3.80 -7.65 9.30
CA LEU A 18 -3.04 -6.48 9.76
C LEU A 18 -3.50 -5.99 11.14
N ASP A 19 -4.64 -6.47 11.63
CA ASP A 19 -5.13 -6.27 13.01
C ASP A 19 -4.15 -6.79 14.09
N LEU A 20 -3.20 -7.66 13.72
CA LEU A 20 -2.13 -8.12 14.61
C LEU A 20 -1.14 -7.01 14.99
N PHE A 21 -1.12 -5.90 14.25
CA PHE A 21 -0.27 -4.77 14.53
C PHE A 21 -1.09 -3.66 15.17
N HIS A 22 -0.69 -3.23 16.38
CA HIS A 22 -1.32 -2.09 17.06
C HIS A 22 -1.32 -0.85 16.15
N HIS A 23 -2.50 -0.49 15.63
CA HIS A 23 -2.71 0.54 14.60
C HIS A 23 -2.28 1.95 15.05
N ASP A 24 -2.14 2.18 16.35
CA ASP A 24 -1.74 3.48 16.92
C ASP A 24 -0.28 3.86 16.60
N GLN A 25 0.56 2.88 16.29
CA GLN A 25 1.98 3.08 15.98
C GLN A 25 2.32 2.96 14.49
N ILE A 26 1.41 2.40 13.68
CA ILE A 26 1.59 2.17 12.24
C ILE A 26 0.74 3.17 11.48
N ARG A 27 1.35 3.92 10.55
CA ARG A 27 0.64 4.95 9.77
C ARG A 27 0.34 4.55 8.34
N TRP A 28 1.17 3.69 7.76
CA TRP A 28 1.08 3.33 6.37
C TRP A 28 1.51 1.87 6.13
N PHE A 29 1.10 1.30 5.00
CA PHE A 29 1.60 0.01 4.54
C PHE A 29 1.75 0.00 3.01
N TYR A 30 2.59 -0.90 2.49
CA TYR A 30 2.73 -1.15 1.05
C TYR A 30 2.84 -2.65 0.78
N ASN A 31 2.49 -3.08 -0.44
CA ASN A 31 2.41 -4.49 -0.81
C ASN A 31 3.14 -4.83 -2.14
N TRP A 32 4.18 -4.08 -2.49
CA TRP A 32 4.95 -4.25 -3.73
C TRP A 32 4.09 -4.19 -5.01
N SER A 33 2.90 -3.59 -4.91
CA SER A 33 1.93 -3.47 -5.99
C SER A 33 1.29 -2.09 -5.99
N SER A 34 0.67 -1.75 -7.12
CA SER A 34 -0.18 -0.56 -7.24
C SER A 34 -1.62 -0.81 -6.80
N ASP A 35 -1.98 -2.04 -6.43
CA ASP A 35 -3.33 -2.42 -6.03
C ASP A 35 -3.48 -2.49 -4.52
N LYS A 36 -4.39 -1.69 -3.95
CA LYS A 36 -4.89 -1.90 -2.59
C LYS A 36 -5.74 -3.18 -2.57
N ARG A 37 -5.22 -4.24 -1.94
CA ARG A 37 -5.91 -5.55 -1.84
C ARG A 37 -6.50 -5.84 -0.46
N LEU A 38 -6.34 -4.91 0.48
CA LEU A 38 -6.83 -5.03 1.86
C LEU A 38 -7.66 -3.79 2.18
N ASP A 39 -8.84 -3.99 2.73
CA ASP A 39 -9.70 -2.90 3.19
C ASP A 39 -9.49 -2.66 4.69
N ILE A 40 -8.51 -1.82 5.00
CA ILE A 40 -8.15 -1.45 6.37
C ILE A 40 -7.98 0.07 6.51
N ASP A 41 -8.18 0.57 7.73
CA ASP A 41 -8.04 1.98 8.13
C ASP A 41 -6.58 2.36 8.45
N ILE A 42 -5.68 2.01 7.53
CA ILE A 42 -4.29 2.47 7.50
C ILE A 42 -4.03 2.97 6.07
N GLU A 43 -3.22 4.02 5.93
CA GLU A 43 -2.84 4.54 4.62
C GLU A 43 -2.15 3.47 3.78
N PHE A 44 -2.66 3.23 2.57
CA PHE A 44 -1.99 2.38 1.60
C PHE A 44 -1.07 3.22 0.71
N VAL A 45 0.19 2.79 0.60
CA VAL A 45 1.19 3.40 -0.28
C VAL A 45 1.38 2.51 -1.51
N PRO A 46 0.87 2.91 -2.69
CA PRO A 46 1.02 2.14 -3.91
C PRO A 46 2.47 2.17 -4.41
N MET A 47 2.89 1.11 -5.08
CA MET A 47 4.26 0.96 -5.56
C MET A 47 4.32 0.58 -7.04
N LEU A 48 5.08 1.35 -7.81
CA LEU A 48 5.51 0.97 -9.16
C LEU A 48 6.77 0.11 -9.07
N TRP A 49 6.61 -1.20 -8.85
CA TRP A 49 7.73 -2.12 -8.62
C TRP A 49 8.51 -2.45 -9.90
N THR A 50 7.82 -2.67 -11.02
CA THR A 50 8.45 -2.89 -12.33
C THR A 50 7.61 -2.21 -13.42
N GLY A 51 8.27 -1.69 -14.46
CA GLY A 51 7.57 -1.20 -15.67
C GLY A 51 6.86 -2.30 -16.48
N ASN A 52 6.98 -3.57 -16.06
CA ASN A 52 6.48 -4.74 -16.78
C ASN A 52 5.06 -5.18 -16.36
N ASN A 53 4.49 -4.61 -15.29
CA ASN A 53 3.12 -4.91 -14.85
C ASN A 53 2.05 -4.02 -15.52
N GLY A 54 2.33 -3.59 -16.75
CA GLY A 54 1.30 -3.05 -17.64
C GLY A 54 0.98 -1.57 -17.45
N GLY A 55 1.89 -0.77 -16.88
CA GLY A 55 1.77 0.67 -17.04
C GLY A 55 3.04 1.47 -16.84
N ASP A 56 3.20 2.47 -17.68
CA ASP A 56 4.18 3.53 -17.47
C ASP A 56 3.80 4.37 -16.24
N ALA A 57 4.66 5.33 -15.87
CA ALA A 57 4.41 6.20 -14.72
C ALA A 57 3.07 6.96 -14.82
N ASN A 58 2.56 7.22 -16.03
CA ASN A 58 1.28 7.93 -16.21
C ASN A 58 0.10 7.02 -15.87
N GLN A 59 0.10 5.79 -16.39
CA GLN A 59 -0.94 4.80 -16.07
C GLN A 59 -0.94 4.44 -14.58
N PHE A 60 0.24 4.38 -13.96
CA PHE A 60 0.36 4.27 -12.51
C PHE A 60 -0.28 5.46 -11.78
N ALA A 61 0.06 6.70 -12.17
CA ALA A 61 -0.50 7.90 -11.53
C ALA A 61 -2.03 7.99 -11.66
N GLU A 62 -2.59 7.64 -12.82
CA GLU A 62 -4.04 7.57 -13.03
C GLU A 62 -4.71 6.55 -12.12
N LYS A 63 -4.11 5.35 -12.03
CA LYS A 63 -4.61 4.25 -11.18
C LYS A 63 -4.54 4.58 -9.68
N VAL A 64 -3.49 5.26 -9.25
CA VAL A 64 -3.33 5.65 -7.83
C VAL A 64 -4.36 6.72 -7.45
N ARG A 65 -4.62 7.69 -8.34
CA ARG A 65 -5.65 8.70 -8.14
C ARG A 65 -7.04 8.10 -8.03
N SER A 66 -7.37 7.10 -8.85
CA SER A 66 -8.69 6.45 -8.78
C SER A 66 -8.90 5.63 -7.51
N GLN A 67 -7.82 5.20 -6.84
CA GLN A 67 -7.86 4.52 -5.54
C GLN A 67 -7.91 5.48 -4.35
N GLY A 68 -7.89 6.80 -4.58
CA GLY A 68 -7.93 7.80 -3.52
C GLY A 68 -6.63 7.89 -2.70
N ALA A 69 -5.51 7.36 -3.21
CA ALA A 69 -4.24 7.49 -2.51
C ALA A 69 -3.73 8.94 -2.60
N THR A 70 -3.18 9.42 -1.49
CA THR A 70 -2.61 10.78 -1.36
C THR A 70 -1.16 10.86 -1.86
N HIS A 71 -0.52 9.73 -2.12
CA HIS A 71 0.86 9.62 -2.56
C HIS A 71 0.94 8.66 -3.76
N ALA A 72 1.62 9.11 -4.83
CA ALA A 72 1.99 8.34 -6.01
C ALA A 72 3.52 8.33 -6.13
#